data_AF-A0A538R4H0-F1
#
_entry.id   AF-A0A538R4H0-F1
#
_cell.length_a   1.000
_cell.length_b   1.000
_cell.length_c   1.000
_cell.angle_alpha   90.00
_cell.angle_beta   90.00
_cell.angle_gamma   90.00
#
_symmetry.space_group_name_H-M   'P 1'
#
loop_
_entity.id
_entity.type
_entity.pdbx_description
1 polymer ?
#
loop_
_entity_poly.entity_id
_entity_poly.type
_entity_poly.pdbx_seq_one_letter_code
_entity_poly.pdbx_strand_id
1 'polypeptide(L)'
;MTARLLAIVRPGQETTALDGLPALVATARAEHARLRLACFRPLPPARVDRYDRVIADIDREMDRIARSLVERFTAATRAFDDVPVECVVRFGRPAREIRLETEAFAATLVACFERRRDPSVTIRLRGVLDSWRVARRNRRWVAT
;
A
#
# COMPACT_ATOMS: atom_id res chain seq x y z
N MET A 1 4.98 16.93 15.92
CA MET A 1 3.92 16.24 15.13
C MET A 1 4.51 14.93 14.65
N THR A 2 3.88 13.79 14.92
CA THR A 2 4.36 12.48 14.43
C THR A 2 4.04 12.35 12.95
N ALA A 3 5.06 12.17 12.11
CA ALA A 3 4.86 11.97 10.68
C ALA A 3 4.11 10.65 10.41
N ARG A 4 3.48 10.53 9.24
CA ARG A 4 2.73 9.35 8.82
C ARG A 4 3.17 8.96 7.43
N LEU A 5 3.94 7.87 7.34
CA LEU A 5 4.48 7.34 6.11
C LEU A 5 3.56 6.24 5.57
N LEU A 6 2.97 6.46 4.40
CA LEU A 6 2.15 5.49 3.69
C LEU A 6 2.94 4.87 2.56
N ALA A 7 3.21 3.57 2.61
CA ALA A 7 3.79 2.83 1.51
C ALA A 7 2.72 2.17 0.66
N ILE A 8 2.73 2.44 -0.64
CA ILE A 8 1.74 1.92 -1.60
C ILE A 8 2.28 0.66 -2.26
N VAL A 9 1.67 -0.49 -2.01
CA VAL A 9 2.04 -1.78 -2.61
C VAL A 9 0.99 -2.20 -3.64
N ARG A 10 1.31 -2.13 -4.93
CA ARG A 10 0.42 -2.59 -6.02
C ARG A 10 0.56 -4.11 -6.25
N PRO A 11 -0.36 -4.73 -7.00
CA PRO A 11 -0.22 -6.15 -7.37
C PRO A 11 1.10 -6.38 -8.10
N GLY A 12 1.84 -7.43 -7.73
CA GLY A 12 3.14 -7.76 -8.31
C GLY A 12 4.33 -6.98 -7.73
N GLN A 13 4.10 -6.07 -6.78
CA GLN A 13 5.15 -5.30 -6.09
C GLN A 13 5.47 -5.83 -4.70
N GLU A 14 4.88 -6.95 -4.27
CA GLU A 14 5.01 -7.49 -2.92
C GLU A 14 6.47 -7.78 -2.60
N THR A 15 7.19 -8.48 -3.48
CA THR A 15 8.61 -8.77 -3.31
C THR A 15 9.44 -7.49 -3.23
N THR A 16 9.23 -6.57 -4.17
CA THR A 16 9.91 -5.26 -4.18
C THR A 16 9.64 -4.46 -2.91
N ALA A 17 8.43 -4.53 -2.38
CA ALA A 17 8.06 -3.86 -1.14
C ALA A 17 8.76 -4.50 0.07
N LEU A 18 8.84 -5.83 0.11
CA LEU A 18 9.58 -6.57 1.14
C LEU A 18 11.06 -6.22 1.13
N ASP A 19 11.70 -6.22 -0.05
CA ASP A 19 13.11 -5.85 -0.21
C ASP A 19 13.38 -4.39 0.21
N GLY A 20 12.40 -3.50 -0.02
CA GLY A 20 12.45 -2.10 0.38
C GLY A 20 12.11 -1.82 1.85
N LEU A 21 11.63 -2.80 2.62
CA LEU A 21 11.21 -2.59 4.02
C LEU A 21 12.29 -1.96 4.90
N PRO A 22 13.56 -2.40 4.89
CA PRO A 22 14.59 -1.81 5.75
C PRO A 22 14.74 -0.30 5.53
N ALA A 23 14.68 0.15 4.26
CA ALA A 23 14.79 1.55 3.91
C ALA A 23 13.54 2.36 4.32
N LEU A 24 12.33 1.78 4.21
CA LEU A 24 11.11 2.41 4.71
C LEU A 24 11.13 2.56 6.23
N VAL A 25 11.57 1.54 6.94
CA VAL A 25 11.70 1.56 8.40
C VAL A 25 12.75 2.57 8.84
N ALA A 26 13.92 2.60 8.19
CA ALA A 26 14.95 3.60 8.46
C ALA A 26 14.42 5.04 8.25
N THR A 27 13.64 5.26 7.19
CA THR A 27 12.97 6.55 6.92
C THR A 27 11.97 6.87 8.02
N ALA A 28 11.11 5.92 8.38
CA ALA A 28 10.11 6.11 9.43
C ALA A 28 10.77 6.40 10.79
N ARG A 29 11.88 5.73 11.10
CA ARG A 29 12.67 5.97 12.31
C ARG A 29 13.25 7.39 12.34
N ALA A 30 13.88 7.83 11.25
CA ALA A 30 14.48 9.16 11.15
C ALA A 30 13.44 10.28 11.29
N GLU A 31 12.24 10.08 10.73
CA GLU A 31 11.14 11.05 10.76
C GLU A 31 10.23 10.90 11.99
N HIS A 32 10.55 9.97 12.91
CA HIS A 32 9.67 9.54 13.99
C HIS A 32 8.23 9.29 13.52
N ALA A 33 8.09 8.65 12.36
CA ALA A 33 6.85 8.43 11.66
C ALA A 33 6.23 7.07 12.00
N ARG A 34 4.89 7.00 11.94
CA ARG A 34 4.20 5.71 11.86
C ARG A 34 4.20 5.21 10.42
N LEU A 35 4.52 3.94 10.21
CA LEU A 35 4.55 3.33 8.89
C LEU A 35 3.26 2.53 8.66
N ARG A 36 2.55 2.82 7.57
CA ARG A 36 1.45 1.98 7.08
C ARG A 36 1.79 1.42 5.71
N LEU A 37 1.80 0.09 5.59
CA LEU A 37 1.93 -0.64 4.34
C LEU A 37 0.52 -0.90 3.79
N ALA A 38 0.12 -0.19 2.73
CA ALA A 38 -1.18 -0.35 2.11
C ALA A 38 -1.08 -1.16 0.80
N CYS A 39 -1.62 -2.38 0.82
CA CYS A 39 -1.70 -3.25 -0.34
C CYS A 39 -3.00 -3.00 -1.10
N PHE A 40 -2.90 -2.50 -2.33
CA PHE A 40 -4.06 -2.26 -3.18
C PHE A 40 -4.25 -3.41 -4.15
N ARG A 41 -5.44 -4.02 -4.17
CA ARG A 41 -5.79 -5.13 -5.05
C ARG A 41 -7.06 -4.82 -5.84
N PRO A 42 -7.16 -5.24 -7.11
CA PRO A 42 -8.47 -5.27 -7.76
C PRO A 42 -9.39 -6.26 -7.02
N LEU A 43 -10.71 -6.12 -7.20
CA LEU A 43 -11.66 -7.11 -6.71
C LEU A 43 -11.34 -8.47 -7.39
N PRO A 44 -11.11 -9.53 -6.61
CA PRO A 44 -10.88 -10.85 -7.17
C PRO A 44 -12.18 -11.40 -7.78
N PRO A 45 -12.11 -12.23 -8.83
CA PRO A 45 -13.27 -13.02 -9.23
C PRO A 45 -13.60 -14.07 -8.17
N ALA A 46 -14.85 -14.56 -8.18
CA ALA A 46 -15.20 -15.76 -7.42
C ALA A 46 -14.32 -16.93 -7.89
N ARG A 47 -13.86 -17.74 -6.95
CA ARG A 47 -13.03 -18.90 -7.25
C ARG A 47 -13.92 -20.08 -7.60
N VAL A 48 -13.68 -20.67 -8.77
CA VAL A 48 -14.39 -21.84 -9.25
C VAL A 48 -13.50 -23.08 -9.26
N ASP A 49 -14.10 -24.27 -9.16
CA ASP A 49 -13.41 -25.53 -9.40
C ASP A 49 -13.30 -25.86 -10.90
N ARG A 50 -12.77 -27.04 -11.22
CA ARG A 50 -12.65 -27.54 -12.61
C ARG A 50 -13.99 -27.83 -13.30
N TYR A 51 -15.11 -27.68 -12.59
CA TYR A 51 -16.47 -27.91 -13.05
C TYR A 51 -17.32 -26.62 -13.01
N ASP A 52 -16.68 -25.45 -12.98
CA ASP A 52 -17.31 -24.13 -12.88
C ASP A 52 -18.19 -23.91 -11.63
N ARG A 53 -17.99 -24.72 -10.58
CA ARG A 53 -18.71 -24.54 -9.31
C ARG A 53 -17.97 -23.56 -8.43
N VAL A 54 -18.69 -22.57 -7.90
CA VAL A 54 -18.13 -21.59 -6.96
C VAL A 54 -17.70 -22.30 -5.67
N ILE A 55 -16.40 -22.33 -5.41
CA ILE A 55 -15.79 -22.87 -4.18
C ILE A 55 -15.41 -21.78 -3.17
N ALA A 56 -15.34 -20.53 -3.62
CA ALA A 56 -15.30 -19.34 -2.78
C ALA A 56 -15.92 -18.18 -3.54
N ASP A 57 -16.88 -17.50 -2.91
CA ASP A 57 -17.39 -16.23 -3.41
C ASP A 57 -16.30 -15.14 -3.33
N ILE A 58 -16.65 -13.96 -3.84
CA ILE A 58 -15.74 -12.81 -3.91
C ILE A 58 -15.26 -12.39 -2.52
N ASP A 59 -16.16 -12.35 -1.53
CA ASP A 59 -15.83 -11.91 -0.17
C ASP A 59 -14.86 -12.88 0.50
N ARG A 60 -15.10 -14.18 0.38
CA ARG A 60 -14.21 -15.21 0.90
C ARG A 60 -12.84 -15.19 0.23
N GLU A 61 -12.77 -14.86 -1.05
CA GLU A 61 -11.50 -14.73 -1.76
C GLU A 61 -10.76 -13.44 -1.38
N MET A 62 -11.48 -12.34 -1.16
CA MET A 62 -10.93 -11.10 -0.60
C MET A 62 -10.30 -11.35 0.77
N ASP A 63 -11.01 -12.03 1.67
CA ASP A 63 -10.52 -12.38 3.00
C ASP A 63 -9.26 -13.25 2.94
N ARG A 64 -9.24 -14.24 2.04
CA ARG A 64 -8.07 -15.12 1.84
C ARG A 64 -6.85 -14.32 1.38
N ILE A 65 -7.02 -13.45 0.38
CA ILE A 65 -5.95 -12.62 -0.16
C ILE A 65 -5.47 -11.63 0.90
N ALA A 66 -6.40 -10.99 1.63
CA ALA A 66 -6.08 -10.04 2.68
C ALA A 66 -5.24 -10.70 3.77
N ARG A 67 -5.69 -11.84 4.29
CA ARG A 67 -4.98 -12.60 5.32
C ARG A 67 -3.57 -12.98 4.88
N SER A 68 -3.43 -13.53 3.67
CA SER A 68 -2.13 -13.95 3.14
C SER A 68 -1.14 -12.78 3.01
N LEU A 69 -1.61 -11.60 2.59
CA LEU A 69 -0.77 -10.41 2.49
C LEU A 69 -0.38 -9.86 3.85
N VAL A 70 -1.35 -9.75 4.77
CA VAL A 70 -1.10 -9.28 6.14
C VAL A 70 -0.10 -10.20 6.83
N GLU A 71 -0.32 -11.52 6.80
CA GLU A 71 0.60 -12.50 7.39
C GLU A 71 2.02 -12.37 6.83
N ARG A 72 2.15 -12.24 5.50
CA ARG A 72 3.45 -12.07 4.84
C ARG A 72 4.18 -10.81 5.29
N PHE A 73 3.51 -9.66 5.33
CA PHE A 73 4.14 -8.40 5.75
C PHE A 73 4.39 -8.36 7.25
N THR A 74 3.46 -8.84 8.08
CA THR A 74 3.65 -8.93 9.53
C THR A 74 4.84 -9.82 9.88
N ALA A 75 5.02 -10.96 9.20
CA ALA A 75 6.19 -11.81 9.41
C ALA A 75 7.50 -11.07 9.10
N ALA A 76 7.54 -10.30 8.00
CA ALA A 76 8.72 -9.52 7.62
C ALA A 76 8.98 -8.33 8.56
N THR A 77 7.93 -7.70 9.11
CA THR A 77 8.07 -6.52 9.97
C THR A 77 8.47 -6.84 11.40
N ARG A 78 8.40 -8.10 11.85
CA ARG A 78 8.89 -8.55 13.17
C ARG A 78 10.37 -8.25 13.41
N ALA A 79 11.16 -8.07 12.35
CA ALA A 79 12.55 -7.67 12.49
C ALA A 79 12.73 -6.19 12.92
N PHE A 80 11.64 -5.41 12.98
CA PHE A 80 11.63 -3.97 13.15
C PHE A 80 10.68 -3.53 14.29
N ASP A 81 10.84 -4.12 15.48
CA ASP A 81 9.94 -3.89 16.62
C ASP A 81 9.95 -2.46 17.20
N ASP A 82 10.93 -1.63 16.78
CA ASP A 82 11.08 -0.26 17.24
C ASP A 82 10.27 0.78 16.44
N VAL A 83 9.68 0.37 15.30
CA VAL A 83 8.83 1.23 14.47
C VAL A 83 7.42 0.63 14.38
N PRO A 84 6.35 1.38 14.70
CA PRO A 84 5.00 0.87 14.55
C PRO A 84 4.66 0.72 13.06
N VAL A 85 4.62 -0.53 12.60
CA VAL A 85 4.24 -0.89 11.23
C VAL A 85 2.86 -1.52 11.22
N GLU A 86 1.95 -0.94 10.45
CA GLU A 86 0.60 -1.47 10.21
C GLU A 86 0.47 -1.94 8.76
N CYS A 87 -0.11 -3.12 8.53
CA CYS A 87 -0.42 -3.59 7.20
C CYS A 87 -1.94 -3.56 6.96
N VAL A 88 -2.35 -2.91 5.88
CA VAL A 88 -3.76 -2.86 5.45
C VAL A 88 -3.90 -3.32 4.01
N VAL A 89 -5.01 -3.97 3.69
CA VAL A 89 -5.33 -4.41 2.33
C VAL A 89 -6.62 -3.72 1.89
N ARG A 90 -6.60 -3.11 0.71
CA ARG A 90 -7.74 -2.43 0.11
C ARG A 90 -8.07 -3.03 -1.24
N PHE A 91 -9.33 -3.36 -1.44
CA PHE A 91 -9.84 -3.89 -2.69
C PHE A 91 -10.61 -2.82 -3.46
N GLY A 92 -10.44 -2.78 -4.78
CA GLY A 92 -11.16 -1.87 -5.66
C GLY A 92 -10.28 -1.26 -6.74
N ARG A 93 -10.65 -0.06 -7.18
CA ARG A 93 -9.88 0.69 -8.19
C ARG A 93 -8.66 1.34 -7.53
N PRO A 94 -7.41 0.96 -7.89
CA PRO A 94 -6.24 1.40 -7.14
C PRO A 94 -6.13 2.92 -6.97
N ALA A 95 -6.39 3.71 -8.01
CA ALA A 95 -6.31 5.17 -7.93
C ALA A 95 -7.29 5.78 -6.91
N ARG A 96 -8.51 5.22 -6.82
CA ARG A 96 -9.54 5.66 -5.87
C ARG A 96 -9.15 5.25 -4.46
N GLU A 97 -8.77 3.99 -4.27
CA GLU A 97 -8.43 3.46 -2.95
C GLU A 97 -7.15 4.09 -2.38
N ILE A 98 -6.14 4.38 -3.22
CA ILE A 98 -4.93 5.09 -2.80
C ILE A 98 -5.29 6.47 -2.25
N ARG A 99 -6.17 7.20 -2.94
CA ARG A 99 -6.62 8.52 -2.49
C ARG A 99 -7.35 8.41 -1.15
N LEU A 100 -8.31 7.51 -1.04
CA LEU A 100 -9.08 7.30 0.19
C LEU A 100 -8.19 6.91 1.37
N GLU A 101 -7.23 6.01 1.16
CA GLU A 101 -6.31 5.59 2.22
C GLU A 101 -5.33 6.71 2.61
N THR A 102 -4.85 7.50 1.65
CA THR A 102 -4.01 8.68 1.90
C THR A 102 -4.74 9.69 2.78
N GLU A 103 -6.03 9.94 2.48
CA GLU A 103 -6.90 10.83 3.26
C GLU A 103 -7.20 10.25 4.65
N ALA A 104 -7.60 8.97 4.72
CA ALA A 104 -7.97 8.30 5.97
C ALA A 104 -6.81 8.15 6.96
N PHE A 105 -5.61 7.85 6.45
CA PHE A 105 -4.40 7.80 7.27
C PHE A 105 -3.83 9.20 7.55
N ALA A 106 -4.29 10.22 6.81
CA ALA A 106 -3.70 11.56 6.78
C ALA A 106 -2.17 11.48 6.62
N ALA A 107 -1.75 10.77 5.58
CA ALA A 107 -0.35 10.55 5.26
C ALA A 107 0.36 11.88 5.01
N THR A 108 1.52 12.07 5.62
CA THR A 108 2.39 13.24 5.37
C THR A 108 3.45 12.91 4.31
N LEU A 109 3.82 11.63 4.22
CA LEU A 109 4.76 11.08 3.25
C LEU A 109 4.14 9.86 2.57
N VAL A 110 4.34 9.76 1.27
CA VAL A 110 3.93 8.59 0.48
C VAL A 110 5.16 7.97 -0.17
N ALA A 111 5.36 6.69 0.06
CA ALA A 111 6.37 5.87 -0.59
C ALA A 111 5.74 5.04 -1.71
N CYS A 112 6.33 5.11 -2.90
CA CYS A 112 6.01 4.26 -4.04
C CYS A 112 7.21 3.39 -4.38
N PHE A 113 6.95 2.14 -4.72
CA PHE A 113 7.97 1.23 -5.23
C PHE A 113 8.02 1.31 -6.76
N GLU A 114 9.21 1.49 -7.31
CA GLU A 114 9.46 1.36 -8.73
C GLU A 114 10.38 0.16 -8.95
N ARG A 115 9.96 -0.77 -9.82
CA ARG A 115 10.81 -1.89 -10.24
C ARG A 115 11.61 -1.44 -11.46
N ARG A 116 12.91 -1.19 -11.31
CA ARG A 116 13.82 -1.04 -12.45
C ARG A 116 14.12 -2.41 -13.06
N ARG A 117 14.70 -2.43 -14.27
CA ARG A 117 15.22 -3.65 -14.91
C ARG A 117 16.42 -4.26 -14.18
N ASP A 118 17.04 -3.50 -13.27
CA ASP A 118 18.11 -3.97 -12.37
C ASP A 118 17.55 -4.52 -11.05
N PRO A 119 18.29 -5.36 -10.30
CA PRO A 119 17.87 -5.92 -9.00
C PRO A 119 17.67 -4.88 -7.89
N SER A 120 17.92 -3.59 -8.16
CA SER A 120 17.81 -2.52 -7.15
C SER A 120 16.37 -2.03 -7.00
N VAL A 121 15.90 -1.99 -5.76
CA VAL A 121 14.61 -1.37 -5.41
C VAL A 121 14.80 0.13 -5.27
N THR A 122 14.06 0.90 -6.07
CA THR A 122 13.98 2.35 -5.88
C THR A 122 12.69 2.69 -5.13
N ILE A 123 12.85 3.35 -3.99
CA ILE A 123 11.73 3.91 -3.22
C ILE A 123 11.64 5.39 -3.56
N ARG A 124 10.49 5.81 -4.07
CA ARG A 124 10.21 7.22 -4.33
C ARG A 124 9.35 7.77 -3.22
N LEU A 125 9.92 8.67 -2.42
CA LEU A 125 9.21 9.42 -1.40
C LEU A 125 8.63 10.70 -2.01
N ARG A 126 7.36 10.97 -1.73
CA ARG A 126 6.69 12.21 -2.11
C ARG A 126 6.00 12.81 -0.89
N GLY A 127 6.32 14.07 -0.59
CA GLY A 127 5.61 14.85 0.42
C GLY A 127 4.17 15.15 -0.02
N VAL A 128 3.21 14.86 0.87
CA VAL A 128 1.78 15.11 0.62
C VAL A 128 1.43 16.58 0.84
N LEU A 129 2.22 17.28 1.67
CA LEU A 129 1.93 18.64 2.16
C LEU A 129 1.89 19.73 1.07
N ASP A 130 2.64 19.60 -0.02
CA ASP A 130 2.65 20.62 -1.11
C ASP A 130 1.77 20.27 -2.31
N SER A 131 1.54 18.99 -2.58
CA SER A 131 0.80 18.58 -3.80
C SER A 131 -0.71 18.78 -3.69
N TRP A 132 -1.29 18.64 -2.49
CA TRP A 132 -2.74 18.75 -2.29
C TRP A 132 -3.25 20.17 -2.04
N ARG A 133 -2.41 21.07 -1.52
CA ARG A 133 -2.79 22.48 -1.33
C ARG A 133 -3.00 23.19 -2.68
N VAL A 134 -2.26 22.77 -3.72
CA VAL A 134 -2.46 23.20 -5.11
C VAL A 134 -3.71 22.55 -5.74
N ALA A 135 -3.93 21.26 -5.51
CA ALA A 135 -5.09 20.55 -6.06
C ALA A 135 -6.45 21.03 -5.49
N ARG A 136 -6.49 21.50 -4.24
CA ARG A 136 -7.70 22.12 -3.66
C ARG A 136 -8.07 23.46 -4.30
N ARG A 137 -7.12 24.16 -4.92
CA ARG A 137 -7.35 25.46 -5.58
C ARG A 137 -7.80 25.32 -7.04
N ASN A 138 -7.62 24.15 -7.65
CA ASN A 138 -7.99 23.92 -9.05
C ASN A 138 -9.10 22.85 -9.15
N ARG A 139 -10.34 23.25 -8.81
CA ARG A 139 -11.56 22.57 -9.31
C ARG A 139 -11.65 22.82 -10.82
N ARG A 140 -10.92 22.06 -11.60
CA ARG A 140 -11.22 21.77 -13.01
C ARG A 140 -10.38 20.56 -13.39
N TRP A 141 -10.86 19.82 -14.39
CA TRP A 141 -10.36 18.52 -14.88
C TRP A 141 -10.90 17.32 -14.09
N VAL A 142 -12.10 16.85 -14.46
CA VAL A 142 -12.27 15.72 -15.40
C VAL A 142 -13.62 15.84 -16.12
N ALA A 143 -13.58 16.28 -17.37
CA ALA A 143 -14.36 15.69 -18.47
C ALA A 143 -13.26 15.41 -19.50
N THR A 144 -12.96 14.15 -19.79
CA THR A 144 -13.56 13.37 -20.88
C THR A 144 -13.21 11.90 -20.65
#